data_AF-A0A2E0BUA2-F1
#
_entry.id   AF-A0A2E0BUA2-F1
#
_cell.length_a   1.000
_cell.length_b   1.000
_cell.length_c   1.000
_cell.angle_alpha   90.00
_cell.angle_beta   90.00
_cell.angle_gamma   90.00
#
_symmetry.space_group_name_H-M   'P 1'
#
loop_
_entity.id
_entity.type
_entity.pdbx_description
1 polymer ?
#
loop_
_entity_poly.entity_id
_entity_poly.type
_entity_poly.pdbx_seq_one_letter_code
_entity_poly.pdbx_strand_id
1 'polypeptide(L)'
;MENDLSVALMLWAPLGLVFFSLGLQFRKDVSAQKAGKVAGLIGLVFFGVSFITVPESPSAASSALLVSLLPSLLLMSIGLYIALFAGDIPVRRFSAKMRPIGLLMFVGGFALFESMHWINSSFLPTITWEGETNRFWMIFRPTFLLAMSSFLLAGGYVVNLVGERTNQTSSVLYLTGGLSFLLLLLSAFFDGSSTSSDEFYNAVLLAASDLLGFLAGLGLTVLAFGVAIWQFESKRPDLKKLPPPSSDQLSKAAQIVRQNLGGNEDE
;
A
#
# COMPACT_ATOMS: atom_id res chain seq x y z
N MET A 1 -1.20 35.87 5.56
CA MET A 1 -0.78 35.58 6.96
C MET A 1 -1.86 34.88 7.77
N GLU A 2 -3.05 35.46 7.98
CA GLU A 2 -4.11 34.81 8.78
C GLU A 2 -4.67 33.55 8.10
N ASN A 3 -4.84 33.58 6.77
CA ASN A 3 -5.23 32.42 5.97
C ASN A 3 -4.13 31.32 5.93
N ASP A 4 -2.85 31.72 5.89
CA ASP A 4 -1.76 30.74 5.86
C ASP A 4 -1.62 29.99 7.19
N LEU A 5 -1.86 30.71 8.30
CA LEU A 5 -1.86 30.14 9.64
C LEU A 5 -3.06 29.20 9.85
N SER A 6 -4.24 29.56 9.35
CA SER A 6 -5.42 28.69 9.43
C SER A 6 -5.22 27.40 8.63
N VAL A 7 -4.68 27.49 7.40
CA VAL A 7 -4.32 26.31 6.59
C VAL A 7 -3.29 25.43 7.32
N ALA A 8 -2.24 26.03 7.90
CA ALA A 8 -1.23 25.30 8.64
C ALA A 8 -1.81 24.54 9.84
N LEU A 9 -2.69 25.18 10.62
CA LEU A 9 -3.23 24.59 11.86
C LEU A 9 -4.41 23.66 11.63
N MET A 10 -5.26 23.93 10.64
CA MET A 10 -6.52 23.19 10.43
C MET A 10 -6.43 22.11 9.36
N LEU A 11 -5.40 22.14 8.50
CA LEU A 11 -5.19 21.13 7.46
C LEU A 11 -3.88 20.38 7.68
N TRP A 12 -2.74 21.09 7.73
CA TRP A 12 -1.43 20.45 7.78
C TRP A 12 -1.08 19.87 9.15
N ALA A 13 -1.41 20.53 10.25
CA ALA A 13 -1.15 20.00 11.58
C ALA A 13 -1.94 18.71 11.88
N PRO A 14 -3.26 18.60 11.54
CA PRO A 14 -3.99 17.35 11.62
C PRO A 14 -3.36 16.23 10.78
N LEU A 15 -2.94 16.55 9.54
CA LEU A 15 -2.24 15.57 8.70
C LEU A 15 -0.90 15.14 9.30
N GLY A 16 -0.14 16.08 9.88
CA GLY A 16 1.09 15.81 10.62
C GLY A 16 0.86 14.90 11.83
N LEU A 17 -0.25 15.05 12.55
CA LEU A 17 -0.64 14.15 13.64
C LEU A 17 -0.89 12.71 13.17
N VAL A 18 -1.43 12.53 11.96
CA VAL A 18 -1.60 11.19 11.36
C VAL A 18 -0.24 10.53 11.14
N PHE A 19 0.72 11.24 10.54
CA PHE A 19 2.08 10.70 10.33
C PHE A 19 2.83 10.48 11.65
N PHE A 20 2.68 11.39 12.61
CA PHE A 20 3.25 11.24 13.95
C PHE A 20 2.69 10.00 14.66
N SER A 21 1.39 9.75 14.55
CA SER A 21 0.74 8.53 15.05
C SER A 21 1.35 7.26 14.45
N LEU A 22 1.59 7.22 13.13
CA LEU A 22 2.25 6.10 12.47
C LEU A 22 3.67 5.88 13.01
N GLY A 23 4.43 6.96 13.20
CA GLY A 23 5.76 6.91 13.84
C GLY A 23 5.72 6.31 15.24
N LEU A 24 4.71 6.66 16.04
CA LEU A 24 4.53 6.12 17.39
C LEU A 24 4.19 4.61 17.41
N GLN A 25 3.59 4.06 16.34
CA GLN A 25 3.30 2.62 16.27
C GLN A 25 4.58 1.75 16.24
N PHE A 26 5.72 2.30 15.79
CA PHE A 26 7.01 1.59 15.80
C PHE A 26 7.69 1.54 17.16
N ARG A 27 7.20 2.28 18.16
CA ARG A 27 7.75 2.24 19.51
C ARG A 27 7.31 0.96 20.21
N LYS A 28 8.18 0.41 21.07
CA LYS A 28 7.86 -0.76 21.91
C LYS A 28 6.91 -0.45 23.09
N ASP A 29 6.76 0.83 23.44
CA ASP A 29 5.93 1.26 24.55
C ASP A 29 4.43 1.29 24.18
N VAL A 30 3.65 0.46 24.88
CA VAL A 30 2.20 0.30 24.67
C VAL A 30 1.43 1.60 24.96
N SER A 31 1.89 2.41 25.92
CA SER A 31 1.25 3.68 26.24
C SER A 31 1.41 4.68 25.10
N ALA A 32 2.65 4.81 24.58
CA ALA A 32 2.95 5.62 23.42
C ALA A 32 2.17 5.18 22.17
N GLN A 33 2.03 3.87 21.94
CA GLN A 33 1.21 3.34 20.84
C GLN A 33 -0.27 3.72 20.98
N LYS A 34 -0.85 3.60 22.18
CA LYS A 34 -2.25 3.99 22.46
C LYS A 34 -2.46 5.49 22.25
N ALA A 35 -1.57 6.32 22.80
CA ALA A 35 -1.60 7.77 22.60
C ALA A 35 -1.48 8.13 21.11
N GLY A 36 -0.60 7.44 20.38
CA GLY A 36 -0.48 7.57 18.93
C GLY A 36 -1.80 7.27 18.22
N LYS A 37 -2.47 6.16 18.53
CA LYS A 37 -3.77 5.81 17.92
C LYS A 37 -4.82 6.90 18.12
N VAL A 38 -4.91 7.47 19.32
CA VAL A 38 -5.85 8.56 19.62
C VAL A 38 -5.47 9.81 18.84
N ALA A 39 -4.20 10.21 18.85
CA ALA A 39 -3.71 11.38 18.10
C ALA A 39 -3.94 11.23 16.60
N GLY A 40 -3.71 10.03 16.05
CA GLY A 40 -3.96 9.73 14.64
C GLY A 40 -5.44 9.75 14.28
N LEU A 41 -6.31 9.24 15.16
CA LEU A 41 -7.77 9.31 14.96
C LEU A 41 -8.24 10.76 14.93
N ILE A 42 -7.79 11.58 15.89
CA ILE A 42 -8.08 13.02 15.92
C ILE A 42 -7.56 13.68 14.65
N GLY A 43 -6.30 13.44 14.28
CA GLY A 43 -5.71 14.00 13.06
C GLY A 43 -6.48 13.63 11.80
N LEU A 44 -6.94 12.39 11.68
CA LEU A 44 -7.72 11.93 10.54
C LEU A 44 -9.10 12.60 10.48
N VAL A 45 -9.79 12.71 11.61
CA VAL A 45 -11.10 13.39 11.68
C VAL A 45 -10.97 14.87 11.33
N PHE A 46 -10.01 15.57 11.93
CA PHE A 46 -9.79 16.99 11.65
C PHE A 46 -9.34 17.24 10.20
N PHE A 47 -8.47 16.38 9.66
CA PHE A 47 -8.12 16.44 8.25
C PHE A 47 -9.33 16.20 7.36
N GLY A 48 -10.18 15.21 7.67
CA GLY A 48 -11.39 14.91 6.90
C GLY A 48 -12.40 16.06 6.89
N VAL A 49 -12.48 16.87 7.95
CA VAL A 49 -13.38 18.04 8.01
C VAL A 49 -12.71 19.31 7.45
N SER A 50 -11.42 19.26 7.11
CA SER A 50 -10.67 20.47 6.71
C SER A 50 -11.20 21.16 5.45
N PHE A 51 -11.89 20.43 4.58
CA PHE A 51 -12.53 21.02 3.39
C PHE A 51 -13.69 21.98 3.74
N ILE A 52 -14.27 21.83 4.94
CA ILE A 52 -15.33 22.72 5.45
C ILE A 52 -14.71 23.89 6.23
N THR A 53 -13.61 23.65 6.94
CA THR A 53 -13.01 24.67 7.82
C THR A 53 -12.13 25.66 7.07
N VAL A 54 -11.47 25.24 5.99
CA VAL A 54 -10.63 26.11 5.15
C VAL A 54 -10.89 25.88 3.66
N PRO A 55 -12.12 26.15 3.18
CA PRO A 55 -12.53 25.87 1.79
C PRO A 55 -11.74 26.69 0.76
N GLU A 56 -11.30 27.89 1.13
CA GLU A 56 -10.49 28.78 0.27
C GLU A 56 -9.09 28.21 -0.05
N SER A 57 -8.67 27.14 0.64
CA SER A 57 -7.36 26.54 0.41
C SER A 57 -7.40 25.59 -0.78
N PRO A 58 -6.51 25.73 -1.78
CA PRO A 58 -6.31 24.72 -2.82
C PRO A 58 -6.08 23.30 -2.28
N SER A 59 -5.48 23.19 -1.09
CA SER A 59 -5.17 21.93 -0.43
C SER A 59 -6.40 21.27 0.21
N ALA A 60 -7.47 22.01 0.51
CA ALA A 60 -8.72 21.45 1.02
C ALA A 60 -9.40 20.50 0.02
N ALA A 61 -9.12 20.65 -1.27
CA ALA A 61 -9.56 19.68 -2.28
C ALA A 61 -9.04 18.25 -1.98
N SER A 62 -7.89 18.10 -1.31
CA SER A 62 -7.36 16.77 -0.95
C SER A 62 -8.18 16.07 0.14
N SER A 63 -8.66 16.81 1.14
CA SER A 63 -9.50 16.25 2.19
C SER A 63 -10.91 15.98 1.71
N ALA A 64 -11.47 16.87 0.88
CA ALA A 64 -12.74 16.61 0.19
C ALA A 64 -12.68 15.30 -0.60
N LEU A 65 -11.61 15.09 -1.38
CA LEU A 65 -11.42 13.86 -2.14
C LEU A 65 -11.29 12.63 -1.22
N LEU A 66 -10.52 12.74 -0.13
CA LEU A 66 -10.37 11.66 0.83
C LEU A 66 -11.72 11.22 1.38
N VAL A 67 -12.58 12.17 1.75
CA VAL A 67 -13.93 11.91 2.26
C VAL A 67 -14.80 11.26 1.19
N SER A 68 -14.75 11.76 -0.06
CA SER A 68 -15.47 11.15 -1.18
C SER A 68 -15.04 9.71 -1.46
N LEU A 69 -13.77 9.38 -1.22
CA LEU A 69 -13.23 8.03 -1.40
C LEU A 69 -13.57 7.07 -0.25
N LEU A 70 -13.91 7.56 0.94
CA LEU A 70 -14.12 6.73 2.14
C LEU A 70 -15.15 5.61 1.92
N PRO A 71 -16.33 5.83 1.31
CA PRO A 71 -17.30 4.76 1.10
C PRO A 71 -16.72 3.58 0.31
N SER A 72 -16.06 3.88 -0.82
CA SER A 72 -15.42 2.87 -1.67
C SER A 72 -14.29 2.16 -0.93
N LEU A 73 -13.42 2.91 -0.26
CA LEU A 73 -12.28 2.36 0.50
C LEU A 73 -12.72 1.46 1.65
N LEU A 74 -13.73 1.87 2.43
CA LEU A 74 -14.27 1.08 3.52
C LEU A 74 -14.93 -0.19 3.01
N LEU A 75 -15.74 -0.09 1.95
CA LEU A 75 -16.42 -1.24 1.36
C LEU A 75 -15.41 -2.26 0.81
N MET A 76 -14.36 -1.77 0.12
CA MET A 76 -13.25 -2.61 -0.36
C MET A 76 -12.48 -3.25 0.80
N SER A 77 -12.12 -2.48 1.82
CA SER A 77 -11.31 -2.96 2.95
C SER A 77 -12.05 -3.99 3.78
N ILE A 78 -13.32 -3.74 4.09
CA ILE A 78 -14.18 -4.68 4.83
C ILE A 78 -14.43 -5.94 3.98
N GLY A 79 -14.71 -5.77 2.69
CA GLY A 79 -14.88 -6.88 1.76
C GLY A 79 -13.65 -7.79 1.70
N LEU A 80 -12.47 -7.20 1.55
CA LEU A 80 -11.20 -7.91 1.54
C LEU A 80 -10.92 -8.61 2.88
N TYR A 81 -11.18 -7.93 4.01
CA TYR A 81 -11.04 -8.51 5.33
C TYR A 81 -11.92 -9.75 5.51
N ILE A 82 -13.19 -9.68 5.12
CA ILE A 82 -14.11 -10.83 5.16
C ILE A 82 -13.62 -11.93 4.22
N ALA A 83 -13.26 -11.60 2.98
CA ALA A 83 -12.84 -12.57 1.97
C ALA A 83 -11.57 -13.34 2.40
N LEU A 84 -10.61 -12.65 3.02
CA LEU A 84 -9.36 -13.22 3.50
C LEU A 84 -9.57 -14.11 4.73
N PHE A 85 -10.37 -13.66 5.71
CA PHE A 85 -10.58 -14.39 6.95
C PHE A 85 -11.74 -15.41 6.93
N ALA A 86 -12.46 -15.53 5.81
CA ALA A 86 -13.47 -16.57 5.56
C ALA A 86 -12.91 -17.80 4.83
N GLY A 87 -11.70 -17.73 4.28
CA GLY A 87 -11.06 -18.82 3.55
C GLY A 87 -10.54 -19.95 4.45
N ASP A 88 -9.91 -20.94 3.81
CA ASP A 88 -9.27 -22.08 4.48
C ASP A 88 -7.89 -21.69 5.04
N ILE A 89 -7.92 -20.77 6.01
CA ILE A 89 -6.75 -20.34 6.76
C ILE A 89 -6.83 -20.86 8.20
N PRO A 90 -5.68 -21.17 8.84
CA PRO A 90 -5.66 -21.68 10.21
C PRO A 90 -6.26 -20.70 11.23
N VAL A 91 -6.27 -19.39 10.92
CA VAL A 91 -6.82 -18.32 11.77
C VAL A 91 -8.15 -17.79 11.22
N ARG A 92 -9.04 -18.71 10.87
CA ARG A 92 -10.36 -18.37 10.32
C ARG A 92 -11.21 -17.64 11.34
N ARG A 93 -11.80 -16.50 10.95
CA ARG A 93 -12.71 -15.69 11.79
C ARG A 93 -14.15 -15.73 11.33
N PHE A 94 -14.39 -16.10 10.07
CA PHE A 94 -15.72 -16.14 9.46
C PHE A 94 -16.03 -17.50 8.84
N SER A 95 -17.31 -17.83 8.70
CA SER A 95 -17.75 -18.99 7.93
C SER A 95 -17.40 -18.84 6.44
N ALA A 96 -17.16 -19.95 5.74
CA ALA A 96 -16.70 -19.97 4.33
C ALA A 96 -17.78 -19.44 3.40
N LYS A 97 -19.05 -19.56 3.82
CA LYS A 97 -20.20 -18.99 3.14
C LYS A 97 -20.12 -17.46 3.03
N MET A 98 -19.33 -16.80 3.89
CA MET A 98 -19.13 -15.34 3.86
C MET A 98 -18.07 -14.89 2.85
N ARG A 99 -17.22 -15.79 2.34
CA ARG A 99 -16.20 -15.45 1.35
C ARG A 99 -16.76 -14.79 0.09
N PRO A 100 -17.81 -15.31 -0.56
CA PRO A 100 -18.42 -14.64 -1.72
C PRO A 100 -18.99 -13.26 -1.36
N ILE A 101 -19.55 -13.09 -0.16
CA ILE A 101 -20.05 -11.78 0.30
C ILE A 101 -18.90 -10.78 0.42
N GLY A 102 -17.77 -11.18 1.00
CA GLY A 102 -16.57 -10.33 1.06
C GLY A 102 -16.04 -9.94 -0.32
N LEU A 103 -16.00 -10.88 -1.26
CA LEU A 103 -15.61 -10.61 -2.64
C LEU A 103 -16.60 -9.67 -3.35
N LEU A 104 -17.91 -9.85 -3.15
CA LEU A 104 -18.93 -8.96 -3.70
C LEU A 104 -18.82 -7.54 -3.14
N MET A 105 -18.56 -7.38 -1.84
CA MET A 105 -18.29 -6.07 -1.24
C MET A 105 -17.04 -5.43 -1.84
N PHE A 106 -15.95 -6.20 -2.03
CA PHE A 106 -14.75 -5.70 -2.66
C PHE A 106 -14.99 -5.20 -4.09
N VAL A 107 -15.63 -6.03 -4.92
CA VAL A 107 -15.98 -5.69 -6.31
C VAL A 107 -16.96 -4.51 -6.34
N GLY A 108 -17.95 -4.48 -5.44
CA GLY A 108 -18.90 -3.37 -5.33
C GLY A 108 -18.24 -2.05 -4.92
N GLY A 109 -17.27 -2.08 -4.02
CA GLY A 109 -16.49 -0.90 -3.64
C GLY A 109 -15.58 -0.40 -4.77
N PHE A 110 -14.99 -1.30 -5.53
CA PHE A 110 -14.22 -0.94 -6.74
C PHE A 110 -15.13 -0.38 -7.84
N ALA A 111 -16.30 -0.98 -8.06
CA ALA A 111 -17.29 -0.47 -9.00
C ALA A 111 -17.82 0.91 -8.58
N LEU A 112 -18.02 1.15 -7.28
CA LEU A 112 -18.37 2.47 -6.76
C LEU A 112 -17.26 3.49 -7.04
N PHE A 113 -16.00 3.13 -6.77
CA PHE A 113 -14.85 3.96 -7.10
C PHE A 113 -14.79 4.33 -8.60
N GLU A 114 -14.96 3.36 -9.50
CA GLU A 114 -14.97 3.64 -10.94
C GLU A 114 -16.19 4.46 -11.37
N SER A 115 -17.35 4.21 -10.78
CA SER A 115 -18.58 4.95 -11.12
C SER A 115 -18.46 6.45 -10.86
N MET A 116 -17.64 6.86 -9.88
CA MET A 116 -17.37 8.27 -9.58
C MET A 116 -16.73 9.03 -10.75
N HIS A 117 -16.03 8.35 -11.66
CA HIS A 117 -15.47 8.98 -12.87
C HIS A 117 -16.47 9.11 -14.02
N TRP A 118 -17.32 8.09 -14.17
CA TRP A 118 -18.19 7.93 -15.35
C TRP A 118 -19.59 8.50 -15.15
N ILE A 119 -20.05 8.62 -13.91
CA ILE A 119 -21.42 8.99 -13.58
C ILE A 119 -21.41 10.21 -12.66
N ASN A 120 -21.98 11.32 -13.15
CA ASN A 120 -22.29 12.47 -12.32
C ASN A 120 -23.73 12.33 -11.79
N SER A 121 -23.86 11.94 -10.53
CA SER A 121 -25.15 11.77 -9.84
C SER A 121 -25.06 12.28 -8.41
N SER A 122 -26.14 12.88 -7.91
CA SER A 122 -26.25 13.32 -6.51
C SER A 122 -26.17 12.18 -5.49
N PHE A 123 -26.37 10.94 -5.92
CA PHE A 123 -26.28 9.75 -5.06
C PHE A 123 -24.86 9.20 -4.91
N LEU A 124 -23.92 9.62 -5.77
CA LEU A 124 -22.53 9.18 -5.73
C LEU A 124 -21.65 10.22 -5.04
N PRO A 125 -20.56 9.80 -4.37
CA PRO A 125 -19.57 10.74 -3.85
C PRO A 125 -18.99 11.58 -5.00
N THR A 126 -18.90 12.89 -4.81
CA THR A 126 -18.44 13.79 -5.86
C THR A 126 -16.92 13.80 -5.99
N ILE A 127 -16.45 13.89 -7.24
CA ILE A 127 -15.04 14.14 -7.60
C ILE A 127 -14.80 15.59 -8.04
N THR A 128 -15.81 16.46 -7.93
CA THR A 128 -15.69 17.87 -8.28
C THR A 128 -15.35 18.73 -7.06
N TRP A 129 -14.54 19.76 -7.28
CA TRP A 129 -14.21 20.79 -6.29
C TRP A 129 -14.33 22.15 -6.98
N GLU A 130 -15.06 23.09 -6.38
CA GLU A 130 -15.32 24.43 -6.98
C GLU A 130 -15.92 24.40 -8.39
N GLY A 131 -16.64 23.33 -8.75
CA GLY A 131 -17.27 23.18 -10.07
C GLY A 131 -16.40 22.55 -11.15
N GLU A 132 -15.12 22.30 -10.86
CA GLU A 132 -14.18 21.62 -11.76
C GLU A 132 -13.82 20.23 -11.23
N THR A 133 -13.16 19.40 -12.05
CA THR A 133 -12.62 18.12 -11.57
C THR A 133 -11.54 18.38 -10.52
N ASN A 134 -11.61 17.66 -9.40
CA ASN A 134 -10.65 17.78 -8.33
C ASN A 134 -9.23 17.44 -8.82
N ARG A 135 -8.28 18.37 -8.64
CA ARG A 135 -6.86 18.19 -9.03
C ARG A 135 -6.24 16.90 -8.49
N PHE A 136 -6.59 16.50 -7.27
CA PHE A 136 -6.03 15.31 -6.62
C PHE A 136 -6.61 14.02 -7.21
N TRP A 137 -7.82 14.06 -7.78
CA TRP A 137 -8.41 12.93 -8.49
C TRP A 137 -7.64 12.63 -9.78
N MET A 138 -7.27 13.70 -10.50
CA MET A 138 -6.44 13.61 -11.72
C MET A 138 -5.04 13.08 -11.45
N ILE A 139 -4.53 13.18 -10.22
CA ILE A 139 -3.27 12.54 -9.83
C ILE A 139 -3.54 11.11 -9.36
N PHE A 140 -4.48 10.94 -8.45
CA PHE A 140 -4.72 9.68 -7.75
C PHE A 140 -5.19 8.57 -8.67
N ARG A 141 -6.26 8.78 -9.45
CA ARG A 141 -6.89 7.70 -10.22
C ARG A 141 -5.99 7.17 -11.35
N PRO A 142 -5.37 8.01 -12.20
CA PRO A 142 -4.43 7.51 -13.21
C PRO A 142 -3.26 6.75 -12.59
N THR A 143 -2.66 7.29 -11.52
CA THR A 143 -1.56 6.63 -10.81
C THR A 143 -2.00 5.31 -10.19
N PHE A 144 -3.18 5.26 -9.58
CA PHE A 144 -3.73 4.05 -8.97
C PHE A 144 -3.96 2.95 -10.01
N LEU A 145 -4.65 3.25 -11.12
CA LEU A 145 -4.91 2.28 -12.18
C LEU A 145 -3.62 1.83 -12.90
N LEU A 146 -2.70 2.76 -13.15
CA LEU A 146 -1.43 2.44 -13.79
C LEU A 146 -0.54 1.58 -12.87
N ALA A 147 -0.44 1.92 -11.59
CA ALA A 147 0.31 1.14 -10.62
C ALA A 147 -0.33 -0.24 -10.39
N MET A 148 -1.65 -0.29 -10.23
CA MET A 148 -2.40 -1.53 -10.05
C MET A 148 -2.21 -2.46 -11.24
N SER A 149 -2.40 -1.98 -12.47
CA SER A 149 -2.16 -2.78 -13.67
C SER A 149 -0.70 -3.25 -13.76
N SER A 150 0.26 -2.35 -13.60
CA SER A 150 1.69 -2.68 -13.70
C SER A 150 2.11 -3.74 -12.68
N PHE A 151 1.77 -3.54 -11.40
CA PHE A 151 2.15 -4.47 -10.33
C PHE A 151 1.43 -5.82 -10.43
N LEU A 152 0.15 -5.85 -10.83
CA LEU A 152 -0.58 -7.11 -10.96
C LEU A 152 -0.13 -7.90 -12.19
N LEU A 153 0.16 -7.25 -13.32
CA LEU A 153 0.68 -7.92 -14.51
C LEU A 153 2.10 -8.45 -14.26
N ALA A 154 2.99 -7.63 -13.68
CA ALA A 154 4.34 -8.07 -13.32
C ALA A 154 4.31 -9.18 -12.25
N GLY A 155 3.47 -9.03 -11.22
CA GLY A 155 3.27 -10.05 -10.19
C GLY A 155 2.73 -11.36 -10.76
N GLY A 156 1.75 -11.28 -11.68
CA GLY A 156 1.23 -12.43 -12.41
C GLY A 156 2.32 -13.18 -13.18
N TYR A 157 3.22 -12.43 -13.83
CA TYR A 157 4.38 -12.99 -14.53
C TYR A 157 5.37 -13.68 -13.59
N VAL A 158 5.75 -13.05 -12.49
CA VAL A 158 6.65 -13.67 -11.50
C VAL A 158 6.03 -14.92 -10.90
N VAL A 159 4.74 -14.88 -10.53
CA VAL A 159 4.04 -16.05 -9.97
C VAL A 159 3.95 -17.19 -10.98
N ASN A 160 3.78 -16.90 -12.27
CA ASN A 160 3.78 -17.91 -13.32
C ASN A 160 5.17 -18.52 -13.52
N LEU A 161 6.22 -17.70 -13.51
CA LEU A 161 7.60 -18.16 -13.71
C LEU A 161 8.12 -19.02 -12.55
N VAL A 162 7.82 -18.63 -11.30
CA VAL A 162 8.38 -19.24 -10.09
C VAL A 162 7.46 -20.31 -9.49
N GLY A 163 6.16 -20.20 -9.70
CA GLY A 163 5.18 -21.02 -9.00
C GLY A 163 4.88 -22.33 -9.71
N GLU A 164 5.28 -23.45 -9.09
CA GLU A 164 4.75 -24.76 -9.47
C GLU A 164 3.26 -24.85 -9.08
N ARG A 165 2.37 -25.08 -10.07
CA ARG A 165 0.91 -25.28 -9.89
C ARG A 165 0.10 -24.06 -9.41
N THR A 166 0.59 -22.84 -9.59
CA THR A 166 -0.13 -21.58 -9.22
C THR A 166 -0.85 -20.92 -10.39
N ASN A 167 -1.21 -21.67 -11.43
CA ASN A 167 -1.78 -21.12 -12.67
C ASN A 167 -3.09 -20.33 -12.44
N GLN A 168 -3.88 -20.71 -11.44
CA GLN A 168 -5.08 -19.95 -11.06
C GLN A 168 -4.73 -18.58 -10.46
N THR A 169 -3.68 -18.51 -9.63
CA THR A 169 -3.24 -17.26 -8.99
C THR A 169 -2.68 -16.29 -10.02
N SER A 170 -1.80 -16.75 -10.91
CA SER A 170 -1.28 -15.91 -12.00
C SER A 170 -2.41 -15.41 -12.91
N SER A 171 -3.36 -16.28 -13.26
CA SER A 171 -4.53 -15.91 -14.08
C SER A 171 -5.39 -14.82 -13.43
N VAL A 172 -5.65 -14.90 -12.13
CA VAL A 172 -6.41 -13.86 -11.40
C VAL A 172 -5.66 -12.54 -11.40
N LEU A 173 -4.34 -12.56 -11.20
CA LEU A 173 -3.50 -11.36 -11.24
C LEU A 173 -3.51 -10.72 -12.63
N TYR A 174 -3.35 -11.52 -13.69
CA TYR A 174 -3.43 -11.03 -15.07
C TYR A 174 -4.79 -10.47 -15.42
N LEU A 175 -5.88 -11.15 -15.04
CA LEU A 175 -7.23 -10.68 -15.32
C LEU A 175 -7.50 -9.36 -14.61
N THR A 176 -7.13 -9.25 -13.33
CA THR A 176 -7.37 -8.05 -12.54
C THR A 176 -6.49 -6.89 -13.02
N GLY A 177 -5.22 -7.15 -13.32
CA GLY A 177 -4.30 -6.15 -13.88
C GLY A 177 -4.71 -5.70 -15.28
N GLY A 178 -5.15 -6.64 -16.12
CA GLY A 178 -5.67 -6.36 -17.47
C GLY A 178 -6.96 -5.56 -17.45
N LEU A 179 -7.89 -5.87 -16.52
CA LEU A 179 -9.11 -5.09 -16.33
C LEU A 179 -8.80 -3.65 -15.90
N SER A 180 -7.88 -3.47 -14.94
CA SER A 180 -7.43 -2.14 -14.51
C SER A 180 -6.78 -1.36 -15.65
N PHE A 181 -5.95 -2.02 -16.47
CA PHE A 181 -5.35 -1.42 -17.65
C PHE A 181 -6.40 -1.03 -18.69
N LEU A 182 -7.40 -1.88 -18.93
CA LEU A 182 -8.50 -1.60 -19.85
C LEU A 182 -9.32 -0.39 -19.39
N LEU A 183 -9.62 -0.27 -18.09
CA LEU A 183 -10.32 0.90 -17.54
C LEU A 183 -9.50 2.19 -17.72
N LEU A 184 -8.18 2.11 -17.55
CA LEU A 184 -7.28 3.23 -17.81
C LEU A 184 -7.32 3.64 -19.29
N LEU A 185 -7.27 2.68 -20.22
CA LEU A 185 -7.39 2.95 -21.65
C LEU A 185 -8.75 3.56 -21.99
N LEU A 186 -9.85 3.02 -21.46
CA LEU A 186 -11.17 3.58 -21.68
C LEU A 186 -11.23 5.05 -21.26
N SER A 187 -10.70 5.41 -20.10
CA SER A 187 -10.67 6.81 -19.65
C SER A 187 -9.72 7.70 -20.45
N ALA A 188 -8.70 7.13 -21.11
CA ALA A 188 -7.82 7.90 -22.00
C ALA A 188 -8.43 8.15 -23.39
N PHE A 189 -9.39 7.34 -23.81
CA PHE A 189 -10.02 7.43 -25.13
C PHE A 189 -11.45 7.97 -25.13
N PHE A 190 -12.12 7.98 -23.97
CA PHE A 190 -13.49 8.44 -23.83
C PHE A 190 -13.61 9.45 -22.70
N ASP A 191 -14.44 10.48 -22.92
CA ASP A 191 -14.74 11.48 -21.91
C ASP A 191 -15.47 10.85 -20.71
N GLY A 192 -15.04 11.25 -19.51
CA GLY A 192 -15.75 10.97 -18.27
C GLY A 192 -16.87 11.99 -18.02
N SER A 193 -17.50 11.92 -16.85
CA SER A 193 -18.62 12.82 -16.55
C SER A 193 -18.21 14.26 -16.25
N SER A 194 -16.95 14.48 -15.83
CA SER A 194 -16.41 15.80 -15.48
C SER A 194 -15.01 16.07 -16.05
N THR A 195 -14.42 15.09 -16.73
CA THR A 195 -13.02 15.11 -17.19
C THR A 195 -12.99 14.71 -18.66
N SER A 196 -12.29 15.48 -19.49
CA SER A 196 -12.09 15.13 -20.90
C SER A 196 -11.03 14.04 -21.06
N SER A 197 -11.12 13.29 -22.18
CA SER A 197 -10.13 12.27 -22.52
C SER A 197 -8.72 12.84 -22.64
N ASP A 198 -8.58 14.05 -23.19
CA ASP A 198 -7.29 14.73 -23.36
C ASP A 198 -6.65 15.12 -22.02
N GLU A 199 -7.43 15.64 -21.09
CA GLU A 199 -6.97 15.94 -19.73
C GLU A 199 -6.53 14.66 -19.01
N PHE A 200 -7.32 13.59 -19.11
CA PHE A 200 -7.01 12.32 -18.48
C PHE A 200 -5.78 11.66 -19.10
N TYR A 201 -5.64 11.69 -20.42
CA TYR A 201 -4.46 11.18 -21.12
C TYR A 201 -3.18 11.88 -20.66
N ASN A 202 -3.19 13.21 -20.56
CA ASN A 202 -2.04 13.95 -20.05
C ASN A 202 -1.72 13.59 -18.59
N ALA A 203 -2.75 13.39 -17.77
CA ALA A 203 -2.58 12.93 -16.40
C ALA A 203 -2.00 11.50 -16.30
N VAL A 204 -2.34 10.60 -17.23
CA VAL A 204 -1.73 9.27 -17.34
C VAL A 204 -0.25 9.37 -17.66
N LEU A 205 0.16 10.26 -18.57
CA LEU A 205 1.59 10.46 -18.89
C LEU A 205 2.38 11.00 -17.68
N LEU A 206 1.81 11.94 -16.94
CA LEU A 206 2.38 12.45 -15.69
C LEU A 206 2.51 11.32 -14.65
N ALA A 207 1.46 10.53 -14.46
CA ALA A 207 1.48 9.38 -13.56
C ALA A 207 2.52 8.32 -13.97
N ALA A 208 2.70 8.09 -15.28
CA ALA A 208 3.75 7.21 -15.78
C ALA A 208 5.15 7.74 -15.48
N SER A 209 5.37 9.05 -15.64
CA SER A 209 6.62 9.70 -15.26
C SER A 209 6.89 9.55 -13.77
N ASP A 210 5.89 9.76 -12.90
CA ASP A 210 6.03 9.62 -11.46
C ASP A 210 6.40 8.19 -11.06
N LEU A 211 5.75 7.20 -11.67
CA LEU A 211 5.99 5.79 -11.39
C LEU A 211 7.37 5.33 -11.88
N LEU A 212 7.80 5.80 -13.05
CA LEU A 212 9.16 5.56 -13.56
C LEU A 212 10.20 6.25 -12.67
N GLY A 213 9.96 7.48 -12.25
CA GLY A 213 10.83 8.21 -11.31
C GLY A 213 10.95 7.48 -9.97
N PHE A 214 9.85 6.95 -9.44
CA PHE A 214 9.84 6.13 -8.24
C PHE A 214 10.67 4.85 -8.40
N LEU A 215 10.49 4.11 -9.50
CA LEU A 215 11.27 2.90 -9.80
C LEU A 215 12.76 3.21 -9.99
N ALA A 216 13.09 4.30 -10.67
CA ALA A 216 14.47 4.74 -10.85
C ALA A 216 15.11 5.10 -9.50
N GLY A 217 14.38 5.79 -8.62
CA GLY A 217 14.82 6.11 -7.26
C GLY A 217 15.06 4.87 -6.40
N LEU A 218 14.17 3.88 -6.47
CA LEU A 218 14.36 2.58 -5.82
C LEU A 218 15.61 1.87 -6.35
N GLY A 219 15.79 1.81 -7.67
CA GLY A 219 16.97 1.20 -8.29
C GLY A 219 18.28 1.88 -7.86
N LEU A 220 18.30 3.21 -7.87
CA LEU A 220 19.47 3.99 -7.44
C LEU A 220 19.78 3.79 -5.95
N THR A 221 18.75 3.65 -5.11
CA THR A 221 18.92 3.35 -3.68
C THR A 221 19.58 1.98 -3.48
N VAL A 222 19.11 0.94 -4.19
CA VAL A 222 19.72 -0.40 -4.14
C VAL A 222 21.18 -0.36 -4.59
N LEU A 223 21.48 0.36 -5.67
CA LEU A 223 22.86 0.54 -6.14
C LEU A 223 23.74 1.25 -5.12
N ALA A 224 23.25 2.32 -4.49
CA ALA A 224 23.99 3.06 -3.47
C ALA A 224 24.31 2.18 -2.26
N PHE A 225 23.35 1.39 -1.78
CA PHE A 225 23.59 0.40 -0.72
C PHE A 225 24.58 -0.68 -1.15
N GLY A 226 24.45 -1.21 -2.38
CA GLY A 226 25.39 -2.19 -2.93
C GLY A 226 26.82 -1.67 -2.97
N VAL A 227 27.02 -0.44 -3.42
CA VAL A 227 28.33 0.23 -3.44
C VAL A 227 28.85 0.43 -2.01
N ALA A 228 28.01 0.86 -1.07
CA ALA A 228 28.41 1.03 0.32
C ALA A 228 28.87 -0.30 0.92
N ILE A 229 28.10 -1.39 0.76
CA ILE A 229 28.45 -2.73 1.24
C ILE A 229 29.78 -3.18 0.62
N TRP A 230 29.92 -3.05 -0.71
CA TRP A 230 31.15 -3.43 -1.41
C TRP A 230 32.38 -2.67 -0.90
N GLN A 231 32.26 -1.36 -0.65
CA GLN A 231 33.35 -0.57 -0.06
C GLN A 231 33.70 -1.02 1.36
N PHE A 232 32.70 -1.37 2.18
CA PHE A 232 32.93 -1.89 3.53
C PHE A 232 33.59 -3.25 3.50
N GLU A 233 33.13 -4.18 2.66
CA GLU A 233 33.72 -5.52 2.54
C GLU A 233 35.14 -5.47 1.99
N SER A 234 35.39 -4.66 0.96
CA SER A 234 36.72 -4.51 0.36
C SER A 234 37.78 -3.97 1.33
N LYS A 235 37.34 -3.25 2.39
CA LYS A 235 38.21 -2.68 3.42
C LYS A 235 38.30 -3.54 4.67
N ARG A 236 37.59 -4.68 4.75
CA ARG A 236 37.70 -5.56 5.92
C ARG A 236 39.08 -6.22 5.92
N PRO A 237 39.80 -6.21 7.06
CA PRO A 237 41.00 -7.01 7.20
C PRO A 237 40.63 -8.49 7.07
N ASP A 238 41.53 -9.29 6.49
CA ASP A 238 41.34 -10.73 6.38
C ASP A 238 40.93 -11.32 7.73
N LEU A 239 39.88 -12.15 7.70
CA LEU A 239 39.47 -12.91 8.88
C LEU A 239 40.69 -13.72 9.32
N LYS A 240 41.25 -13.41 10.50
CA LYS A 240 42.26 -14.25 11.11
C LYS A 240 41.67 -15.65 11.19
N LYS A 241 42.24 -16.59 10.44
CA LYS A 241 41.88 -18.01 10.56
C LYS A 241 41.99 -18.34 12.03
N LEU A 242 40.86 -18.72 12.63
CA LEU A 242 40.87 -19.23 13.99
C LEU A 242 41.88 -20.39 14.01
N PRO A 243 42.73 -20.50 15.05
CA PRO A 243 43.60 -21.64 15.17
C PRO A 243 42.73 -22.91 15.15
N PRO A 244 43.25 -24.02 14.60
CA PRO A 244 42.54 -25.29 14.65
C PRO A 244 42.12 -25.58 16.10
N PRO A 245 40.95 -26.18 16.32
CA PRO A 245 40.38 -26.37 17.64
C PRO A 245 41.38 -27.10 18.54
N SER A 246 41.53 -26.62 19.77
CA SER A 246 42.42 -27.23 20.74
C SER A 246 41.94 -28.64 21.12
N SER A 247 42.84 -29.47 21.66
CA SER A 247 42.50 -30.79 22.20
C SER A 247 41.33 -30.74 23.19
N ASP A 248 41.24 -29.67 23.98
CA ASP A 248 40.15 -29.46 24.95
C ASP A 248 38.82 -29.11 24.28
N GLN A 249 38.86 -28.36 23.17
CA GLN A 249 37.65 -28.07 22.40
C GLN A 249 37.16 -29.31 21.65
N LEU A 250 38.09 -30.13 21.14
CA LEU A 250 37.78 -31.41 20.49
C LEU A 250 37.25 -32.43 21.50
N SER A 251 37.80 -32.51 22.71
CA SER A 251 37.30 -33.40 23.75
C SER A 251 35.92 -32.99 24.23
N LYS A 252 35.67 -31.68 24.39
CA LYS A 252 34.36 -31.14 24.75
C LYS A 252 33.33 -31.34 23.63
N ALA A 253 33.72 -31.15 22.37
CA ALA A 253 32.88 -31.46 21.22
C ALA A 253 32.56 -32.96 21.15
N ALA A 254 33.54 -33.84 21.35
CA ALA A 254 33.35 -35.28 21.40
C ALA A 254 32.45 -35.72 22.58
N GLN A 255 32.54 -35.05 23.72
CA GLN A 255 31.67 -35.29 24.88
C GLN A 255 30.22 -34.88 24.60
N ILE A 256 30.00 -33.72 23.98
CA ILE A 256 28.66 -33.25 23.55
C ILE A 256 28.08 -34.20 22.51
N VAL A 257 28.90 -34.65 21.54
CA VAL A 257 28.50 -35.61 20.51
C VAL A 257 28.14 -36.96 21.14
N ARG A 258 28.92 -37.46 22.11
CA ARG A 258 28.58 -38.68 22.87
C ARG A 258 27.32 -38.54 23.71
N GLN A 259 27.11 -37.39 24.35
CA GLN A 259 25.88 -37.11 25.11
C GLN A 259 24.62 -37.06 24.25
N ASN A 260 24.73 -36.70 22.96
CA ASN A 260 23.59 -36.62 22.05
C ASN A 260 23.44 -37.84 21.13
N LEU A 261 24.50 -38.64 20.93
CA LEU A 261 24.46 -39.93 20.20
C LEU A 261 24.11 -41.10 21.12
N GLY A 262 24.30 -40.95 22.43
CA GLY A 262 23.69 -41.83 23.42
C GLY A 262 22.19 -41.57 23.46
N GLY A 263 21.47 -42.01 22.43
CA GLY A 263 20.08 -42.36 22.61
C GLY A 263 20.01 -43.30 23.81
N ASN A 264 19.07 -43.04 24.71
CA ASN A 264 18.72 -44.00 25.73
C ASN A 264 18.43 -45.34 25.04
N GLU A 265 19.35 -46.30 25.14
CA GLU A 265 19.06 -47.73 25.01
C GLU A 265 18.43 -48.24 26.33
N ASP A 266 17.49 -47.46 26.87
CA ASP A 266 16.64 -47.82 28.00
C ASP A 266 15.20 -47.41 27.65
N GLU A 267 14.59 -48.16 26.71
CA GLU A 267 13.20 -48.68 26.71
C GLU A 267 12.94 -49.54 25.46
#